data_AF-A0AA35GJH2-F1
#
_entry.id   AF-A0AA35GJH2-F1
#
_cell.length_a   1.000
_cell.length_b   1.000
_cell.length_c   1.000
_cell.angle_alpha   90.00
_cell.angle_beta   90.00
_cell.angle_gamma   90.00
#
_symmetry.space_group_name_H-M   'P 1'
#
loop_
_entity.id
_entity.type
_entity.pdbx_description
1 polymer ?
#
loop_
_entity_poly.entity_id
_entity_poly.type
_entity_poly.pdbx_seq_one_letter_code
_entity_poly.pdbx_strand_id
1 'polypeptide(L)'
;MHPQQSLVSELMAQLQGAPMQQMAQQLGADRQQIQTAVGAALPLLLGALGRNAAQPQGAADLMGALQRDHAAAMPQGLGDLLGAVLGGAGGAASPAGQGAAILGHILGGSQQQAQDSLGQATGLGGQTAGQLLSMLAPIVMAFLAQRVQTGNMDAGSLGQSLEQERAQAQSAGGLGGGLLGSLLDQDGDGKLGASDLFKLGSAFLNNRS
;
A
#
# COMPACT_ATOMS: atom_id res chain seq x y z
N MET A 1 -3.04 -23.17 14.31
CA MET A 1 -2.61 -22.65 13.00
C MET A 1 -2.79 -21.14 13.05
N HIS A 2 -1.72 -20.38 13.24
CA HIS A 2 -1.83 -18.92 13.12
C HIS A 2 -1.98 -18.62 11.62
N PRO A 3 -3.04 -17.92 11.18
CA PRO A 3 -3.04 -17.38 9.83
C PRO A 3 -1.77 -16.53 9.71
N GLN A 4 -0.96 -16.76 8.69
CA GLN A 4 0.16 -15.85 8.39
C GLN A 4 -0.48 -14.48 8.19
N GLN A 5 -0.24 -13.57 9.14
CA GLN A 5 -0.81 -12.24 9.11
C GLN A 5 -0.26 -11.56 7.85
N SER A 6 -1.16 -10.93 7.10
CA SER A 6 -0.76 -10.20 5.90
C SER A 6 0.17 -9.04 6.30
N LEU A 7 1.12 -8.67 5.44
CA LEU A 7 2.04 -7.54 5.70
C LEU A 7 1.24 -6.26 6.02
N VAL A 8 0.09 -6.09 5.37
CA VAL A 8 -0.85 -5.00 5.64
C VAL A 8 -1.37 -5.06 7.09
N SER A 9 -1.73 -6.25 7.59
CA SER A 9 -2.25 -6.44 8.94
C SER A 9 -1.18 -6.20 10.01
N GLU A 10 0.03 -6.70 9.77
CA GLU A 10 1.19 -6.48 10.66
C GLU A 10 1.52 -4.98 10.75
N LEU A 11 1.61 -4.30 9.61
CA LEU A 11 1.89 -2.86 9.57
C LEU A 11 0.75 -2.04 10.18
N MET A 12 -0.51 -2.40 9.92
CA MET A 12 -1.65 -1.75 10.55
C MET A 12 -1.62 -1.91 12.07
N ALA A 13 -1.29 -3.10 12.58
CA ALA A 13 -1.14 -3.33 14.01
C ALA A 13 -0.03 -2.46 14.63
N GLN A 14 1.06 -2.25 13.89
CA GLN A 14 2.17 -1.40 14.34
C GLN A 14 1.85 0.09 14.30
N LEU A 15 0.99 0.52 13.38
CA LEU A 15 0.54 1.92 13.26
C LEU A 15 -0.60 2.27 14.21
N GLN A 16 -1.27 1.27 14.80
CA GLN A 16 -2.28 1.51 15.83
C GLN A 16 -1.66 2.21 17.05
N GLY A 17 -2.36 3.23 17.57
CA GLY A 17 -1.91 3.99 18.75
C GLY A 17 -1.37 5.39 18.42
N ALA A 18 -0.15 5.68 18.88
CA ALA A 18 0.45 7.00 18.80
C ALA A 18 0.69 7.51 17.35
N PRO A 19 1.20 6.70 16.40
CA PRO A 19 1.42 7.17 15.03
C PRO A 19 0.13 7.62 14.35
N MET A 20 -0.95 6.85 14.53
CA MET A 20 -2.27 7.18 13.99
C MET A 20 -2.85 8.47 14.58
N GLN A 21 -2.62 8.73 15.87
CA GLN A 21 -3.01 9.98 16.50
C GLN A 21 -2.23 11.18 15.96
N GLN A 22 -0.92 11.02 15.75
CA GLN A 22 -0.06 12.07 15.20
C GLN A 22 -0.44 12.39 13.75
N MET A 23 -0.70 11.38 12.92
CA MET A 23 -1.18 11.59 11.55
C MET A 23 -2.53 12.33 11.52
N ALA A 24 -3.48 11.94 12.39
CA ALA A 24 -4.77 12.61 12.50
C ALA A 24 -4.64 14.09 12.88
N GLN A 25 -3.77 14.41 13.85
CA GLN A 25 -3.50 15.79 14.27
C GLN A 25 -2.87 16.64 13.17
N GLN A 26 -1.90 16.09 12.43
CA GLN A 26 -1.24 16.80 11.35
C GLN A 26 -2.15 17.07 10.16
N LEU A 27 -2.96 16.08 9.79
CA LEU A 27 -3.87 16.15 8.65
C LEU A 27 -5.18 16.86 8.97
N GLY A 28 -5.42 17.20 10.25
CA GLY A 28 -6.66 17.81 10.70
C GLY A 28 -7.89 16.93 10.45
N ALA A 29 -7.72 15.61 10.50
CA ALA A 29 -8.77 14.64 10.20
C ALA A 29 -9.07 13.74 11.40
N ASP A 30 -10.24 13.11 11.40
CA ASP A 30 -10.63 12.22 12.49
C ASP A 30 -9.82 10.92 12.49
N ARG A 31 -9.57 10.38 13.69
CA ARG A 31 -8.82 9.13 13.85
C ARG A 31 -9.44 7.97 13.05
N GLN A 32 -10.77 7.89 12.99
CA GLN A 32 -11.47 6.89 12.19
C GLN A 32 -11.24 7.09 10.69
N GLN A 33 -11.27 8.34 10.19
CA GLN A 33 -11.01 8.63 8.78
C GLN A 33 -9.58 8.25 8.39
N ILE A 34 -8.60 8.59 9.23
CA ILE A 34 -7.21 8.18 9.04
C ILE A 34 -7.07 6.67 9.08
N GLN A 35 -7.72 5.98 10.02
CA GLN A 35 -7.65 4.52 10.12
C GLN A 35 -8.21 3.83 8.86
N THR A 36 -9.36 4.30 8.37
CA THR A 36 -9.94 3.83 7.10
C THR A 36 -9.00 4.13 5.93
N ALA A 37 -8.42 5.32 5.89
CA ALA A 37 -7.53 5.72 4.82
C ALA A 37 -6.21 4.97 4.82
N VAL A 38 -5.61 4.72 5.97
CA VAL A 38 -4.43 3.84 6.10
C VAL A 38 -4.79 2.43 5.64
N GLY A 39 -5.95 1.90 6.04
CA GLY A 39 -6.42 0.58 5.62
C GLY A 39 -6.60 0.43 4.10
N ALA A 40 -6.96 1.51 3.40
CA ALA A 40 -7.06 1.53 1.93
C ALA A 40 -5.73 1.86 1.25
N ALA A 41 -4.92 2.75 1.82
CA ALA A 41 -3.65 3.21 1.28
C ALA A 41 -2.56 2.13 1.33
N LEU A 42 -2.53 1.32 2.40
CA LEU A 42 -1.51 0.28 2.55
C LEU A 42 -1.55 -0.76 1.42
N PRO A 43 -2.70 -1.40 1.09
CA PRO A 43 -2.79 -2.29 -0.06
C PRO A 43 -2.41 -1.63 -1.39
N LEU A 44 -2.78 -0.36 -1.58
CA LEU A 44 -2.42 0.40 -2.79
C LEU A 44 -0.90 0.60 -2.92
N LEU A 45 -0.25 1.04 -1.84
CA LEU A 45 1.21 1.23 -1.81
C LEU A 45 1.95 -0.09 -1.98
N LEU A 46 1.56 -1.15 -1.27
CA LEU A 46 2.19 -2.47 -1.41
C LEU A 46 1.96 -3.06 -2.80
N GLY A 47 0.78 -2.89 -3.38
CA GLY A 47 0.50 -3.33 -4.75
C GLY A 47 1.33 -2.59 -5.80
N ALA A 48 1.52 -1.27 -5.63
CA ALA A 48 2.37 -0.48 -6.50
C ALA A 48 3.86 -0.86 -6.37
N LEU A 49 4.33 -1.05 -5.13
CA LEU A 49 5.67 -1.57 -4.84
C LEU A 49 5.89 -2.96 -5.44
N GLY A 50 4.92 -3.87 -5.32
CA GLY A 50 4.96 -5.19 -5.94
C GLY A 50 5.06 -5.11 -7.45
N ARG A 51 4.29 -4.22 -8.09
CA ARG A 51 4.36 -3.99 -9.54
C ARG A 51 5.73 -3.44 -9.98
N ASN A 52 6.34 -2.56 -9.20
CA ASN A 52 7.69 -2.06 -9.48
C ASN A 52 8.76 -3.14 -9.25
N ALA A 53 8.64 -3.90 -8.17
CA ALA A 53 9.54 -5.01 -7.86
C ALA A 53 9.42 -6.18 -8.85
N ALA A 54 8.29 -6.31 -9.57
CA ALA A 54 8.15 -7.26 -10.66
C ALA A 54 9.02 -6.89 -11.88
N GLN A 55 9.45 -5.62 -12.00
CA GLN A 55 10.38 -5.19 -13.02
C GLN A 55 11.82 -5.27 -12.51
N PRO A 56 12.80 -5.73 -13.32
CA PRO A 56 14.19 -5.87 -12.90
C PRO A 56 14.79 -4.56 -12.37
N GLN A 57 14.49 -3.46 -13.06
CA GLN A 57 14.96 -2.12 -12.70
C GLN A 57 14.30 -1.64 -11.40
N GLY A 58 12.98 -1.78 -11.27
CA GLY A 58 12.26 -1.35 -10.07
C GLY A 58 12.61 -2.17 -8.82
N ALA A 59 12.94 -3.46 -8.98
CA ALA A 59 13.47 -4.28 -7.90
C ALA A 59 14.85 -3.79 -7.41
N ALA A 60 15.74 -3.41 -8.33
CA ALA A 60 17.05 -2.86 -8.00
C ALA A 60 16.93 -1.49 -7.32
N ASP A 61 16.06 -0.61 -7.82
CA ASP A 61 15.78 0.70 -7.24
C ASP A 61 15.17 0.57 -5.84
N LEU A 62 14.19 -0.34 -5.67
CA LEU A 62 13.61 -0.67 -4.38
C LEU A 62 14.67 -1.17 -3.41
N MET A 63 15.52 -2.12 -3.82
CA MET A 63 16.58 -2.65 -2.97
C MET A 63 17.58 -1.55 -2.55
N GLY A 64 17.95 -0.66 -3.47
CA GLY A 64 18.82 0.48 -3.18
C GLY A 64 18.19 1.48 -2.21
N ALA A 65 16.89 1.72 -2.33
CA ALA A 65 16.14 2.56 -1.40
C ALA A 65 16.02 1.88 -0.02
N LEU A 66 15.68 0.59 0.05
CA LEU A 66 15.62 -0.17 1.29
C LEU A 66 16.97 -0.21 2.00
N GLN A 67 18.09 -0.34 1.29
CA GLN A 67 19.44 -0.26 1.87
C GLN A 67 19.79 1.14 2.41
N ARG A 68 19.27 2.20 1.78
CA ARG A 68 19.46 3.59 2.23
C ARG A 68 18.61 3.90 3.45
N ASP A 69 17.34 3.49 3.42
CA ASP A 69 16.42 3.62 4.53
C ASP A 69 16.83 2.71 5.70
N HIS A 70 17.50 1.58 5.42
CA HIS A 70 18.12 0.74 6.42
C HIS A 70 19.15 1.50 7.27
N ALA A 71 19.96 2.36 6.65
CA ALA A 71 20.91 3.21 7.36
C ALA A 71 20.23 4.32 8.17
N ALA A 72 19.03 4.75 7.77
CA ALA A 72 18.23 5.75 8.47
C ALA A 72 17.31 5.17 9.57
N ALA A 73 16.96 3.89 9.49
CA ALA A 73 16.00 3.22 10.37
C ALA A 73 16.58 2.65 11.68
N MET A 74 17.88 2.83 11.95
CA MET A 74 18.53 2.40 13.20
C MET A 74 18.81 3.62 14.10
N PRO A 75 18.48 3.65 15.44
CA PRO A 75 17.98 2.58 16.30
C PRO A 75 16.69 2.86 17.14
N GLN A 76 15.83 3.85 16.85
CA GLN A 76 14.72 4.23 17.78
C GLN A 76 13.27 4.02 17.32
N GLY A 77 13.05 3.26 16.24
CA GLY A 77 11.73 2.74 15.87
C GLY A 77 10.80 3.71 15.13
N LEU A 78 9.63 3.21 14.69
CA LEU A 78 8.68 3.96 13.84
C LEU A 78 8.22 5.29 14.42
N GLY A 79 8.17 5.42 15.76
CA GLY A 79 7.81 6.69 16.42
C GLY A 79 8.87 7.77 16.24
N ASP A 80 10.15 7.39 16.22
CA ASP A 80 11.27 8.31 15.99
C ASP A 80 11.40 8.67 14.51
N LEU A 81 11.11 7.72 13.62
CA LEU A 81 11.02 7.98 12.17
C LEU A 81 9.88 8.95 11.85
N LEU A 82 8.70 8.77 12.47
CA LEU A 82 7.61 9.74 12.35
C LEU A 82 7.99 11.09 12.99
N GLY A 83 8.77 11.07 14.09
CA GLY A 83 9.34 12.27 14.70
C GLY A 83 10.34 13.00 13.80
N ALA A 84 11.15 12.28 13.02
CA ALA A 84 12.08 12.85 12.04
C ALA A 84 11.35 13.39 10.80
N VAL A 85 10.37 12.63 10.30
CA VAL A 85 9.48 13.04 9.20
C VAL A 85 8.61 14.23 9.63
N LEU A 86 8.19 14.33 10.88
CA LEU A 86 7.37 15.45 11.33
C LEU A 86 8.19 16.65 11.82
N GLY A 87 9.32 16.39 12.46
CA GLY A 87 10.12 17.37 13.19
C GLY A 87 11.20 18.06 12.37
N GLY A 88 11.44 17.64 11.11
CA GLY A 88 12.42 18.31 10.22
C GLY A 88 13.87 18.26 10.73
N ALA A 89 14.20 17.34 11.63
CA ALA A 89 15.51 17.23 12.27
C ALA A 89 16.51 16.49 11.37
N GLY A 90 16.79 17.04 10.18
CA GLY A 90 17.75 16.41 9.29
C GLY A 90 18.02 17.10 7.96
N GLY A 91 18.07 18.44 7.89
CA GLY A 91 18.79 19.20 6.83
C GLY A 91 18.47 18.95 5.34
N ALA A 92 17.63 17.99 5.01
CA ALA A 92 17.20 17.62 3.67
C ALA A 92 15.76 18.07 3.48
N ALA A 93 15.43 18.44 2.24
CA ALA A 93 14.18 19.03 1.80
C ALA A 93 12.93 18.59 2.59
N SER A 94 12.01 19.55 2.81
CA SER A 94 10.77 19.37 3.57
C SER A 94 10.18 17.96 3.47
N PRO A 95 9.72 17.35 4.58
CA PRO A 95 9.18 15.99 4.61
C PRO A 95 8.09 15.73 3.56
N ALA A 96 7.29 16.77 3.27
CA ALA A 96 6.28 16.77 2.22
C ALA A 96 6.86 16.62 0.80
N GLY A 97 8.02 17.23 0.52
CA GLY A 97 8.69 17.15 -0.79
C GLY A 97 9.44 15.83 -0.97
N GLN A 98 10.04 15.30 0.10
CA GLN A 98 10.71 14.01 0.08
C GLN A 98 9.70 12.85 -0.02
N GLY A 99 8.60 12.92 0.73
CA GLY A 99 7.49 11.97 0.63
C GLY A 99 6.83 11.98 -0.75
N ALA A 100 6.64 13.15 -1.36
CA ALA A 100 6.11 13.27 -2.72
C ALA A 100 7.05 12.66 -3.78
N ALA A 101 8.38 12.83 -3.62
CA ALA A 101 9.35 12.22 -4.53
C ALA A 101 9.37 10.68 -4.40
N ILE A 102 9.30 10.16 -3.18
CA ILE A 102 9.21 8.71 -2.92
C ILE A 102 7.90 8.16 -3.49
N LEU A 103 6.78 8.83 -3.26
CA LEU A 103 5.50 8.47 -3.86
C LEU A 103 5.55 8.45 -5.39
N GLY A 104 6.21 9.43 -6.00
CA GLY A 104 6.39 9.47 -7.46
C GLY A 104 7.19 8.26 -7.97
N HIS A 105 8.14 7.75 -7.20
CA HIS A 105 8.85 6.51 -7.57
C HIS A 105 7.98 5.26 -7.36
N ILE A 106 7.20 5.21 -6.27
CA ILE A 106 6.36 4.06 -5.95
C ILE A 106 5.14 3.97 -6.87
N LEU A 107 4.40 5.06 -7.01
CA LEU A 107 3.14 5.10 -7.76
C LEU A 107 3.35 5.49 -9.24
N GLY A 108 4.50 6.06 -9.59
CA GLY A 108 4.79 6.50 -10.96
C GLY A 108 3.73 7.47 -11.47
N GLY A 109 3.26 7.22 -12.70
CA GLY A 109 2.16 7.97 -13.31
C GLY A 109 0.79 7.78 -12.65
N SER A 110 0.63 6.78 -11.77
CA SER A 110 -0.63 6.49 -11.08
C SER A 110 -0.79 7.26 -9.77
N GLN A 111 0.16 8.13 -9.40
CA GLN A 111 0.10 8.88 -8.14
C GLN A 111 -1.20 9.69 -8.00
N GLN A 112 -1.59 10.44 -9.03
CA GLN A 112 -2.79 11.28 -8.97
C GLN A 112 -4.07 10.45 -8.87
N GLN A 113 -4.15 9.35 -9.62
CA GLN A 113 -5.26 8.41 -9.54
C GLN A 113 -5.36 7.72 -8.16
N ALA A 114 -4.22 7.37 -7.56
CA ALA A 114 -4.17 6.79 -6.21
C ALA A 114 -4.63 7.80 -5.14
N GLN A 115 -4.24 9.07 -5.28
CA GLN A 115 -4.67 10.15 -4.40
C GLN A 115 -6.17 10.42 -4.52
N ASP A 116 -6.70 10.49 -5.75
CA ASP A 116 -8.12 10.74 -6.00
C ASP A 116 -8.99 9.57 -5.53
N SER A 117 -8.61 8.33 -5.85
CA SER A 117 -9.34 7.14 -5.40
C SER A 117 -9.33 7.00 -3.87
N LEU A 118 -8.18 7.25 -3.22
CA LEU A 118 -8.10 7.24 -1.77
C LEU A 118 -8.92 8.37 -1.14
N GLY A 119 -8.85 9.57 -1.69
CA GLY A 119 -9.62 10.73 -1.22
C GLY A 119 -11.13 10.50 -1.32
N GLN A 120 -11.60 9.90 -2.40
CA GLN A 120 -13.02 9.55 -2.59
C GLN A 120 -13.47 8.40 -1.68
N ALA A 121 -12.65 7.35 -1.55
CA ALA A 121 -12.98 6.18 -0.73
C ALA A 121 -13.05 6.50 0.77
N THR A 122 -12.30 7.50 1.23
CA THR A 122 -12.11 7.81 2.66
C THR A 122 -12.81 9.09 3.09
N GLY A 123 -13.23 9.93 2.15
CA GLY A 123 -13.79 11.25 2.42
C GLY A 123 -12.77 12.30 2.85
N LEU A 124 -11.47 12.00 2.82
CA LEU A 124 -10.38 12.92 3.20
C LEU A 124 -10.13 14.03 2.16
N GLY A 125 -10.58 13.82 0.91
CA GLY A 125 -10.24 14.67 -0.23
C GLY A 125 -8.83 14.39 -0.78
N GLY A 126 -8.60 14.70 -2.06
CA GLY A 126 -7.37 14.33 -2.77
C GLY A 126 -6.08 14.93 -2.17
N GLN A 127 -6.16 16.16 -1.67
CA GLN A 127 -5.00 16.85 -1.07
C GLN A 127 -4.54 16.17 0.24
N THR A 128 -5.47 15.91 1.15
CA THR A 128 -5.20 15.23 2.43
C THR A 128 -4.81 13.78 2.22
N ALA A 129 -5.44 13.10 1.26
CA ALA A 129 -5.06 11.75 0.85
C ALA A 129 -3.62 11.71 0.29
N GLY A 130 -3.23 12.69 -0.51
CA GLY A 130 -1.86 12.85 -0.98
C GLY A 130 -0.85 13.06 0.14
N GLN A 131 -1.16 13.91 1.12
CA GLN A 131 -0.31 14.12 2.30
C GLN A 131 -0.19 12.85 3.14
N LEU A 132 -1.29 12.12 3.34
CA LEU A 132 -1.29 10.83 4.04
C LEU A 132 -0.40 9.81 3.33
N LEU A 133 -0.55 9.67 2.01
CA LEU A 133 0.31 8.79 1.20
C LEU A 133 1.79 9.19 1.35
N SER A 134 2.11 10.48 1.35
CA SER A 134 3.48 10.98 1.45
C SER A 134 4.13 10.62 2.79
N MET A 135 3.33 10.56 3.85
CA MET A 135 3.79 10.10 5.17
C MET A 135 3.85 8.58 5.28
N LEU A 136 2.90 7.87 4.65
CA LEU A 136 2.87 6.40 4.68
C LEU A 136 3.96 5.75 3.84
N ALA A 137 4.36 6.37 2.73
CA ALA A 137 5.39 5.84 1.84
C ALA A 137 6.72 5.49 2.57
N PRO A 138 7.36 6.41 3.31
CA PRO A 138 8.60 6.09 4.03
C PRO A 138 8.39 5.07 5.16
N ILE A 139 7.21 5.05 5.79
CA ILE A 139 6.84 4.07 6.83
C ILE A 139 6.80 2.65 6.25
N VAL A 140 6.13 2.48 5.10
CA VAL A 140 6.04 1.19 4.40
C VAL A 140 7.43 0.73 3.97
N MET A 141 8.25 1.65 3.44
CA MET A 141 9.64 1.35 3.04
C MET A 141 10.49 0.90 4.23
N ALA A 142 10.44 1.61 5.36
CA ALA A 142 11.16 1.24 6.57
C ALA A 142 10.72 -0.12 7.12
N PHE A 143 9.42 -0.42 7.09
CA PHE A 143 8.88 -1.72 7.48
C PHE A 143 9.39 -2.84 6.57
N LEU A 144 9.38 -2.63 5.25
CA LEU A 144 9.93 -3.60 4.29
C LEU A 144 11.43 -3.78 4.46
N ALA A 145 12.18 -2.71 4.74
CA ALA A 145 13.63 -2.80 4.98
C ALA A 145 13.93 -3.66 6.22
N GLN A 146 13.13 -3.48 7.29
CA GLN A 146 13.22 -4.32 8.49
C GLN A 146 12.86 -5.78 8.20
N ARG A 147 11.83 -6.06 7.39
CA ARG A 147 11.44 -7.41 6.98
C ARG A 147 12.54 -8.08 6.16
N VAL A 148 13.12 -7.34 5.21
CA VAL A 148 14.24 -7.79 4.38
C VAL A 148 15.45 -8.16 5.25
N GLN A 149 15.77 -7.32 6.24
CA GLN A 149 16.87 -7.58 7.16
C GLN A 149 16.60 -8.80 8.04
N THR A 150 15.44 -8.84 8.70
CA THR A 150 15.09 -9.92 9.63
C THR A 150 14.88 -11.27 8.94
N GLY A 151 14.38 -11.25 7.70
CA GLY A 151 14.16 -12.43 6.87
C GLY A 151 15.30 -12.79 5.92
N ASN A 152 16.40 -12.01 5.93
CA ASN A 152 17.52 -12.12 4.98
C ASN A 152 17.04 -12.29 3.51
N MET A 153 16.08 -11.46 3.10
CA MET A 153 15.43 -11.55 1.80
C MET A 153 16.22 -10.79 0.73
N ASP A 154 16.38 -11.38 -0.44
CA ASP A 154 16.90 -10.70 -1.62
C ASP A 154 15.77 -10.03 -2.42
N ALA A 155 16.12 -9.15 -3.37
CA ALA A 155 15.15 -8.45 -4.22
C ALA A 155 14.13 -9.40 -4.91
N GLY A 156 14.58 -10.60 -5.29
CA GLY A 156 13.72 -11.62 -5.90
C GLY A 156 12.69 -12.21 -4.94
N SER A 157 13.07 -12.55 -3.71
CA SER A 157 12.13 -13.12 -2.71
C SER A 157 11.21 -12.06 -2.12
N LEU A 158 11.67 -10.81 -2.02
CA LEU A 158 10.83 -9.67 -1.67
C LEU A 158 9.75 -9.42 -2.74
N GLY A 159 10.14 -9.38 -4.02
CA GLY A 159 9.20 -9.23 -5.14
C GLY A 159 8.15 -10.34 -5.15
N GLN A 160 8.56 -11.58 -4.92
CA GLN A 160 7.64 -12.72 -4.84
C GLN A 160 6.68 -12.62 -3.64
N SER A 161 7.17 -12.12 -2.49
CA SER A 161 6.34 -11.91 -1.29
C SER A 161 5.31 -10.78 -1.50
N LEU A 162 5.72 -9.67 -2.11
CA LEU A 162 4.84 -8.56 -2.47
C LEU A 162 3.79 -8.98 -3.50
N GLU A 163 4.16 -9.83 -4.46
CA GLU A 163 3.23 -10.38 -5.44
C GLU A 163 2.22 -11.34 -4.79
N GLN A 164 2.66 -12.16 -3.84
CA GLN A 164 1.78 -13.02 -3.06
C GLN A 164 0.82 -12.21 -2.19
N GLU A 165 1.29 -11.13 -1.57
CA GLU A 165 0.46 -10.18 -0.82
C GLU A 165 -0.57 -9.50 -1.74
N ARG A 166 -0.17 -9.09 -2.95
CA ARG A 166 -1.07 -8.52 -3.97
C ARG A 166 -2.16 -9.50 -4.37
N ALA A 167 -1.78 -10.74 -4.68
CA ALA A 167 -2.72 -11.80 -5.02
C ALA A 167 -3.67 -12.11 -3.85
N GLN A 168 -3.17 -12.07 -2.61
CA GLN A 168 -3.97 -12.30 -1.41
C GLN A 168 -4.91 -11.12 -1.11
N ALA A 169 -4.48 -9.88 -1.32
CA ALA A 169 -5.32 -8.68 -1.19
C ALA A 169 -6.43 -8.66 -2.25
N GLN A 170 -6.14 -9.10 -3.47
CA GLN A 170 -7.14 -9.29 -4.54
C GLN A 170 -8.13 -10.40 -4.20
N SER A 171 -7.66 -11.49 -3.58
CA SER A 171 -8.49 -12.63 -3.18
C SER A 171 -9.32 -12.37 -1.92
N ALA A 172 -8.83 -11.53 -1.00
CA ALA A 172 -9.52 -11.13 0.23
C ALA A 172 -10.50 -9.95 0.01
N GLY A 173 -10.45 -9.29 -1.15
CA GLY A 173 -11.33 -8.21 -1.59
C GLY A 173 -12.73 -8.67 -1.99
N GLY A 174 -13.41 -9.39 -1.10
CA GLY A 174 -14.83 -9.72 -1.23
C GLY A 174 -15.71 -8.47 -1.33
N LEU A 175 -16.70 -8.54 -2.24
CA LEU A 175 -17.78 -7.58 -2.52
C LEU A 175 -17.40 -6.20 -3.11
N GLY A 176 -16.18 -5.69 -2.88
CA GLY A 176 -15.67 -4.45 -3.52
C GLY A 176 -14.72 -4.67 -4.70
N GLY A 177 -13.99 -5.80 -4.71
CA GLY A 177 -13.06 -6.18 -5.78
C GLY A 177 -13.76 -6.59 -7.08
N GLY A 178 -15.03 -7.01 -7.02
CA GLY A 178 -15.84 -7.30 -8.20
C GLY A 178 -16.32 -6.07 -8.98
N LEU A 179 -16.28 -4.88 -8.38
CA LEU A 179 -16.64 -3.62 -9.04
C LEU A 179 -15.40 -2.79 -9.37
N LEU A 180 -14.42 -2.73 -8.46
CA LEU A 180 -13.14 -2.04 -8.72
C LEU A 180 -12.24 -2.82 -9.68
N GLY A 181 -12.34 -4.16 -9.67
CA GLY A 181 -11.73 -5.02 -10.68
C GLY A 181 -12.33 -4.79 -12.07
N SER A 182 -13.65 -4.59 -12.20
CA SER A 182 -14.30 -4.29 -13.49
C SER A 182 -13.97 -2.90 -14.05
N LEU A 183 -13.51 -1.98 -13.21
CA LEU A 183 -13.07 -0.64 -13.61
C LEU A 183 -11.57 -0.62 -13.95
N LEU A 184 -10.77 -1.46 -13.29
CA LEU A 184 -9.34 -1.65 -13.57
C LEU A 184 -9.09 -2.58 -14.78
N ASP A 185 -10.02 -3.49 -15.07
CA ASP A 185 -10.01 -4.43 -16.21
C ASP A 185 -10.41 -3.77 -17.55
N GLN A 186 -10.84 -2.51 -17.53
CA GLN A 186 -11.32 -1.83 -18.74
C GLN A 186 -10.21 -1.54 -19.77
N ASP A 187 -8.93 -1.67 -19.40
CA ASP A 187 -7.80 -1.47 -20.31
C ASP A 187 -6.85 -2.69 -20.39
N GLY A 188 -7.32 -3.93 -20.10
CA GLY A 188 -6.39 -5.07 -20.04
C GLY A 188 -6.85 -6.53 -20.10
N ASP A 189 -7.95 -6.86 -20.80
CA ASP A 189 -8.22 -8.18 -21.48
C ASP A 189 -8.77 -9.41 -20.69
N GLY A 190 -8.89 -9.41 -19.36
CA GLY A 190 -9.25 -10.61 -18.56
C GLY A 190 -10.73 -11.00 -18.47
N LYS A 191 -11.40 -11.23 -19.61
CA LYS A 191 -12.86 -11.51 -19.79
C LYS A 191 -13.55 -12.35 -18.70
N LEU A 192 -14.33 -11.68 -17.85
CA LEU A 192 -15.54 -12.23 -17.21
C LEU A 192 -16.73 -11.33 -17.58
N GLY A 193 -17.17 -11.43 -18.84
CA GLY A 193 -18.33 -10.70 -19.32
C GLY A 193 -19.63 -11.20 -18.69
N ALA A 194 -20.66 -10.36 -18.63
CA ALA A 194 -22.01 -10.72 -18.19
C ALA A 194 -22.59 -12.01 -18.83
N SER A 195 -22.03 -12.43 -19.98
CA SER A 195 -22.25 -13.72 -20.63
C SER A 195 -21.90 -14.95 -19.78
N ASP A 196 -20.94 -14.87 -18.86
CA ASP A 196 -20.58 -15.98 -17.96
C ASP A 196 -21.45 -16.05 -16.70
N LEU A 197 -21.99 -14.91 -16.24
CA LEU A 197 -23.01 -14.90 -15.18
C LEU A 197 -24.30 -15.58 -15.64
N PHE A 198 -24.68 -15.42 -16.91
CA PHE A 198 -25.82 -16.12 -17.49
C PHE A 198 -25.60 -17.64 -17.60
N LYS A 199 -24.37 -18.09 -17.88
CA LYS A 199 -24.04 -19.53 -17.96
C LYS A 199 -24.02 -20.21 -16.61
N LEU A 200 -23.49 -19.55 -15.57
CA LEU A 200 -23.47 -20.10 -14.22
C LEU A 200 -24.89 -20.26 -13.64
N GLY A 201 -25.80 -19.33 -13.95
CA GLY A 201 -27.23 -19.45 -13.61
C GLY A 201 -27.93 -20.61 -14.31
N SER A 202 -27.57 -20.91 -15.56
CA SER A 202 -28.18 -22.00 -16.32
C SER A 202 -27.72 -23.41 -15.89
N ALA A 203 -26.56 -23.55 -15.25
CA ALA A 203 -26.04 -24.84 -14.80
C ALA A 203 -26.79 -25.44 -13.59
N PHE A 204 -27.52 -24.62 -12.82
CA PHE A 204 -28.28 -25.07 -11.65
C PHE A 204 -29.70 -25.54 -11.96
N LEU A 205 -30.22 -25.31 -13.18
CA LEU A 205 -31.56 -25.73 -13.55
C LEU A 205 -31.60 -27.06 -14.32
N ASN A 206 -30.46 -27.50 -14.88
CA ASN A 206 -30.41 -28.68 -15.74
C ASN A 206 -30.07 -30.01 -15.04
N ASN A 207 -29.97 -30.04 -13.70
CA ASN A 207 -29.67 -31.26 -12.94
C ASN A 207 -30.88 -31.80 -12.13
N ARG A 208 -32.10 -31.52 -12.60
CA ARG A 208 -33.35 -32.09 -12.05
C ARG A 208 -34.26 -32.64 -13.14
N SER A 209 -33.70 -33.44 -14.05
CA SER A 209 -34.47 -34.28 -14.97
C SER A 209 -33.92 -35.70 -14.93
#